data_AF-W4QBJ4-F1
#
_entry.id   AF-W4QBJ4-F1
#
_cell.length_a   1.000
_cell.length_b   1.000
_cell.length_c   1.000
_cell.angle_alpha   90.00
_cell.angle_beta   90.00
_cell.angle_gamma   90.00
#
_symmetry.space_group_name_H-M   'P 1'
#
loop_
_entity.id
_entity.type
_entity.pdbx_description
1 polymer ?
#
loop_
_entity_poly.entity_id
_entity_poly.type
_entity_poly.pdbx_seq_one_letter_code
_entity_poly.pdbx_strand_id
1 'polypeptide(L)'
;MAEQNNPLLLTDELMRKFITDGFLILKTDFSKEFHEKLNDQLLNVYEEEGNPGNNLLPRVTELQRVFEHPVITGALTSVLGPDYMLHAHRHGHYNASSVPGEWHKDSYWGYNRMRNHHPWWAMIMYFPQDTPAELGPTGILPGTQNYDSRVFDADELDQEVLASGEVGTFALIHYDIWHRATSNTLGNPRFMLKFEFMRTKAPTKPSWNNVESTWRLPEATSLLFAQHDVMWEETWNWLSGKLGSMAKTATHTSKIVENKLSMLENNYEPIALNAAYELASCGKYGVQSLLTALQHENGNVSRLAAYGLSIAGKDAIPGLILALDDSRTATVIRAIFALSEHRHMAAEAVPALNRLLDHYSVLIRRSVAEALGMIGHPVKEAVDGLIHCLQDEDSQVRFMAGLSICRIGAPAESAVPQLRIALQDKNRYVRAHAAEALRYIGTEQANKALITFLFDSRWCPTTTPANPFYP
;
A
#
# COMPACT_ATOMS: atom_id res chain seq x y z
N MET A 1 -22.09 27.85 -2.73
CA MET A 1 -22.09 26.90 -1.60
C MET A 1 -21.71 25.56 -2.19
N ALA A 2 -20.50 25.07 -1.93
CA ALA A 2 -20.13 23.72 -2.35
C ALA A 2 -21.05 22.76 -1.58
N GLU A 3 -21.82 21.93 -2.28
CA GLU A 3 -22.43 20.76 -1.66
C GLU A 3 -21.29 20.01 -0.94
N GLN A 4 -21.43 19.79 0.36
CA GLN A 4 -20.50 18.95 1.09
C GLN A 4 -20.59 17.55 0.47
N ASN A 5 -19.62 17.22 -0.40
CA ASN A 5 -19.43 15.90 -0.97
C ASN A 5 -19.04 14.92 0.15
N ASN A 6 -20.02 14.52 0.95
CA ASN A 6 -19.81 13.59 2.04
C ASN A 6 -19.41 12.22 1.46
N PRO A 7 -18.28 11.64 1.88
CA PRO A 7 -17.83 10.35 1.37
C PRO A 7 -18.89 9.25 1.59
N LEU A 8 -19.16 8.45 0.56
CA LEU A 8 -20.05 7.29 0.63
C LEU A 8 -19.26 6.07 1.09
N LEU A 9 -19.23 5.86 2.41
CA LEU A 9 -18.42 4.81 3.04
C LEU A 9 -18.93 3.40 2.68
N LEU A 10 -17.99 2.46 2.61
CA LEU A 10 -18.28 1.03 2.41
C LEU A 10 -19.03 0.46 3.61
N THR A 11 -19.89 -0.50 3.35
CA THR A 11 -20.56 -1.29 4.39
C THR A 11 -19.63 -2.34 4.99
N ASP A 12 -20.02 -2.94 6.10
CA ASP A 12 -19.32 -4.09 6.68
C ASP A 12 -19.11 -5.22 5.66
N GLU A 13 -20.13 -5.49 4.83
CA GLU A 13 -20.08 -6.55 3.84
C GLU A 13 -19.05 -6.27 2.74
N LEU A 14 -19.00 -5.03 2.24
CA LEU A 14 -18.00 -4.63 1.25
C LEU A 14 -16.58 -4.64 1.85
N MET A 15 -16.43 -4.27 3.13
CA MET A 15 -15.14 -4.37 3.81
C MET A 15 -14.69 -5.83 3.99
N ARG A 16 -15.59 -6.74 4.35
CA ARG A 16 -15.29 -8.18 4.42
C ARG A 16 -14.83 -8.72 3.08
N LYS A 17 -15.56 -8.39 2.00
CA LYS A 17 -15.19 -8.78 0.64
C LYS A 17 -13.84 -8.21 0.23
N PHE A 18 -13.53 -6.96 0.57
CA PHE A 18 -12.21 -6.38 0.30
C PHE A 18 -11.09 -7.13 1.05
N ILE A 19 -11.32 -7.52 2.31
CA ILE A 19 -10.34 -8.27 3.12
C ILE A 19 -10.11 -9.68 2.57
N THR A 20 -11.18 -10.38 2.17
CA THR A 20 -11.08 -11.76 1.64
C THR A 20 -10.54 -11.76 0.22
N ASP A 21 -11.16 -11.00 -0.68
CA ASP A 21 -10.94 -11.08 -2.11
C ASP A 21 -9.82 -10.13 -2.57
N GLY A 22 -9.49 -9.12 -1.77
CA GLY A 22 -8.45 -8.13 -2.08
C GLY A 22 -8.89 -7.06 -3.07
N PHE A 23 -10.17 -6.99 -3.46
CA PHE A 23 -10.67 -5.96 -4.37
C PHE A 23 -12.19 -5.75 -4.26
N LEU A 24 -12.64 -4.63 -4.84
CA LEU A 24 -14.04 -4.29 -5.10
C LEU A 24 -14.16 -3.67 -6.50
N ILE A 25 -15.22 -4.00 -7.23
CA ILE A 25 -15.62 -3.29 -8.45
C ILE A 25 -16.79 -2.37 -8.08
N LEU A 26 -16.59 -1.08 -8.26
CA LEU A 26 -17.54 -0.02 -7.89
C LEU A 26 -17.77 0.89 -9.10
N LYS A 27 -18.80 1.73 -9.04
CA LYS A 27 -19.16 2.64 -10.13
C LYS A 27 -19.50 4.02 -9.60
N THR A 28 -19.04 5.06 -10.29
CA THR A 28 -19.44 6.46 -10.04
C THR A 28 -20.74 6.79 -10.79
N ASP A 29 -21.46 7.81 -10.35
CA ASP A 29 -22.72 8.28 -10.95
C ASP A 29 -22.54 9.60 -11.74
N PHE A 30 -21.31 9.88 -12.20
CA PHE A 30 -21.07 10.97 -13.15
C PHE A 30 -21.93 10.81 -14.40
N SER A 31 -22.34 11.95 -14.98
CA SER A 31 -23.12 11.97 -16.21
C SER A 31 -22.31 11.52 -17.42
N LYS A 32 -23.00 11.07 -18.46
CA LYS A 32 -22.35 10.65 -19.71
C LYS A 32 -21.49 11.77 -20.32
N GLU A 33 -21.97 13.02 -20.25
CA GLU A 33 -21.27 14.20 -20.77
C GLU A 33 -19.95 14.46 -20.04
N PHE A 34 -19.87 14.12 -18.74
CA PHE A 34 -18.62 14.21 -17.99
C PHE A 34 -17.57 13.25 -18.55
N HIS A 35 -17.95 12.01 -18.81
CA HIS A 35 -17.04 10.99 -19.33
C HIS A 35 -16.67 11.24 -20.80
N GLU A 36 -17.60 11.72 -21.62
CA GLU A 36 -17.30 12.19 -22.98
C GLU A 36 -16.20 13.26 -22.96
N LYS A 37 -16.37 14.30 -22.12
CA LYS A 37 -15.35 15.35 -21.95
C LYS A 37 -14.02 14.82 -21.43
N LEU A 38 -14.04 13.91 -20.45
CA LEU A 38 -12.84 13.29 -19.91
C LEU A 38 -12.08 12.49 -20.98
N ASN A 39 -12.78 11.70 -21.78
CA ASN A 39 -12.18 10.94 -22.87
C ASN A 39 -11.63 11.85 -23.97
N ASP A 40 -12.33 12.91 -24.34
CA ASP A 40 -11.84 13.89 -25.32
C ASP A 40 -10.52 14.55 -24.87
N GLN A 41 -10.42 14.91 -23.58
CA GLN A 41 -9.17 15.43 -23.01
C GLN A 41 -8.05 14.38 -23.02
N LEU A 42 -8.35 13.14 -22.64
CA LEU A 42 -7.38 12.05 -22.66
C LEU A 42 -6.88 11.78 -24.07
N LEU A 43 -7.77 11.66 -25.05
CA LEU A 43 -7.42 11.45 -26.45
C LEU A 43 -6.52 12.57 -26.97
N ASN A 44 -6.92 13.83 -26.77
CA ASN A 44 -6.13 14.98 -27.20
C ASN A 44 -4.71 14.96 -26.60
N VAL A 45 -4.58 14.71 -25.29
CA VAL A 45 -3.25 14.62 -24.65
C VAL A 45 -2.44 13.45 -25.22
N TYR A 46 -3.04 12.28 -25.41
CA TYR A 46 -2.32 11.10 -25.90
C TYR A 46 -1.94 11.20 -27.39
N GLU A 47 -2.76 11.86 -28.21
CA GLU A 47 -2.49 12.08 -29.63
C GLU A 47 -1.40 13.14 -29.84
N GLU A 48 -1.44 14.25 -29.10
CA GLU A 48 -0.50 15.36 -29.25
C GLU A 48 0.83 15.15 -28.50
N GLU A 49 0.79 14.54 -27.30
CA GLU A 49 1.96 14.45 -26.39
C GLU A 49 2.40 13.00 -26.11
N GLY A 50 1.57 12.01 -26.44
CA GLY A 50 1.76 10.64 -25.98
C GLY A 50 1.37 10.46 -24.49
N ASN A 51 1.84 9.37 -23.87
CA ASN A 51 1.53 9.09 -22.47
C ASN A 51 2.23 10.10 -21.53
N PRO A 52 1.50 10.96 -20.78
CA PRO A 52 2.09 11.99 -19.95
C PRO A 52 2.72 11.44 -18.64
N GLY A 53 2.61 10.14 -18.39
CA GLY A 53 3.14 9.47 -17.20
C GLY A 53 2.59 10.08 -15.92
N ASN A 54 3.47 10.46 -14.99
CA ASN A 54 3.06 11.03 -13.70
C ASN A 54 2.38 12.41 -13.82
N ASN A 55 2.45 13.08 -14.99
CA ASN A 55 1.80 14.36 -15.24
C ASN A 55 0.32 14.23 -15.66
N LEU A 56 -0.27 13.04 -15.55
CA LEU A 56 -1.65 12.80 -15.96
C LEU A 56 -2.67 13.77 -15.31
N LEU A 57 -2.58 14.01 -13.99
CA LEU A 57 -3.49 14.96 -13.31
C LEU A 57 -3.39 16.40 -13.81
N PRO A 58 -2.21 17.04 -13.89
CA PRO A 58 -2.12 18.40 -14.39
C PRO A 58 -2.44 18.52 -15.89
N ARG A 59 -2.37 17.42 -16.66
CA ARG A 59 -2.74 17.42 -18.09
C ARG A 59 -4.23 17.17 -18.34
N VAL A 60 -4.92 16.46 -17.45
CA VAL A 60 -6.33 16.07 -17.61
C VAL A 60 -7.12 16.51 -16.38
N THR A 61 -7.66 17.73 -16.45
CA THR A 61 -8.21 18.45 -15.30
C THR A 61 -9.44 17.77 -14.70
N GLU A 62 -10.26 17.09 -15.51
CA GLU A 62 -11.44 16.38 -15.01
C GLU A 62 -11.10 15.21 -14.08
N LEU A 63 -9.87 14.68 -14.12
CA LEU A 63 -9.45 13.59 -13.23
C LEU A 63 -9.42 13.99 -11.76
N GLN A 64 -9.19 15.27 -11.46
CA GLN A 64 -9.27 15.73 -10.08
C GLN A 64 -10.68 15.51 -9.52
N ARG A 65 -11.72 15.79 -10.31
CA ARG A 65 -13.12 15.59 -9.90
C ARG A 65 -13.43 14.11 -9.67
N VAL A 66 -12.83 13.20 -10.44
CA VAL A 66 -12.95 11.75 -10.23
C VAL A 66 -12.50 11.38 -8.81
N PHE A 67 -11.34 11.87 -8.36
CA PHE A 67 -10.80 11.54 -7.04
C PHE A 67 -11.42 12.33 -5.88
N GLU A 68 -12.22 13.36 -6.18
CA GLU A 68 -13.06 14.09 -5.23
C GLU A 68 -14.49 13.53 -5.15
N HIS A 69 -14.82 12.54 -5.98
CA HIS A 69 -16.15 11.95 -6.06
C HIS A 69 -16.52 11.16 -4.78
N PRO A 70 -17.73 11.30 -4.21
CA PRO A 70 -18.13 10.66 -2.95
C PRO A 70 -17.95 9.14 -2.90
N VAL A 71 -18.21 8.44 -4.01
CA VAL A 71 -18.01 6.98 -4.10
C VAL A 71 -16.53 6.61 -4.01
N ILE A 72 -15.65 7.38 -4.66
CA ILE A 72 -14.21 7.11 -4.67
C ILE A 72 -13.57 7.49 -3.33
N THR A 73 -13.86 8.69 -2.84
CA THR A 73 -13.36 9.15 -1.54
C THR A 73 -13.88 8.28 -0.40
N GLY A 74 -15.14 7.84 -0.48
CA GLY A 74 -15.76 6.94 0.49
C GLY A 74 -15.14 5.55 0.50
N ALA A 75 -14.89 4.98 -0.67
CA ALA A 75 -14.20 3.70 -0.80
C ALA A 75 -12.77 3.76 -0.25
N LEU A 76 -11.97 4.77 -0.67
CA LEU A 76 -10.60 4.97 -0.19
C LEU A 76 -10.55 5.26 1.32
N THR A 77 -11.45 6.09 1.84
CA THR A 77 -11.56 6.37 3.29
C THR A 77 -11.85 5.12 4.09
N SER A 78 -12.70 4.24 3.56
CA SER A 78 -13.05 2.98 4.21
C SER A 78 -11.85 2.04 4.33
N VAL A 79 -11.03 1.91 3.27
CA VAL A 79 -9.90 0.97 3.26
C VAL A 79 -8.58 1.54 3.77
N LEU A 80 -8.33 2.85 3.62
CA LEU A 80 -7.06 3.53 3.97
C LEU A 80 -7.20 4.56 5.10
N GLY A 81 -8.41 4.86 5.56
CA GLY A 81 -8.67 5.93 6.53
C GLY A 81 -8.79 7.31 5.88
N PRO A 82 -9.33 8.32 6.59
CA PRO A 82 -9.70 9.62 6.00
C PRO A 82 -8.53 10.48 5.54
N ASP A 83 -7.32 10.23 6.06
CA ASP A 83 -6.11 11.02 5.77
C ASP A 83 -5.19 10.33 4.73
N TYR A 84 -5.74 9.52 3.83
CA TYR A 84 -4.93 8.84 2.82
C TYR A 84 -4.20 9.82 1.89
N MET A 85 -3.04 9.41 1.39
CA MET A 85 -2.26 10.12 0.38
C MET A 85 -2.57 9.54 -1.00
N LEU A 86 -2.83 10.39 -2.00
CA LEU A 86 -2.68 10.02 -3.40
C LEU A 86 -1.20 10.05 -3.76
N HIS A 87 -0.63 8.91 -4.10
CA HIS A 87 0.78 8.76 -4.37
C HIS A 87 1.20 9.50 -5.67
N ALA A 88 2.47 9.90 -5.75
CA ALA A 88 2.98 10.64 -6.90
C ALA A 88 3.02 9.80 -8.19
N HIS A 89 3.16 8.48 -8.04
CA HIS A 89 3.14 7.55 -9.17
C HIS A 89 1.71 7.23 -9.63
N ARG A 90 1.52 7.34 -10.94
CA ARG A 90 0.27 7.06 -11.64
C ARG A 90 0.58 6.71 -13.08
N HIS A 91 -0.32 6.00 -13.75
CA HIS A 91 -0.11 5.60 -15.14
C HIS A 91 -1.43 5.52 -15.88
N GLY A 92 -1.54 6.18 -17.04
CA GLY A 92 -2.67 5.97 -17.94
C GLY A 92 -2.31 4.91 -18.97
N HIS A 93 -3.01 3.78 -18.93
CA HIS A 93 -2.93 2.75 -19.95
C HIS A 93 -3.84 3.12 -21.11
N TYR A 94 -3.29 3.17 -22.33
CA TYR A 94 -4.02 3.36 -23.57
C TYR A 94 -3.59 2.23 -24.52
N ASN A 95 -4.46 1.25 -24.73
CA ASN A 95 -4.10 0.06 -25.52
C ASN A 95 -5.30 -0.52 -26.27
N ALA A 96 -5.01 -1.16 -27.40
CA ALA A 96 -5.96 -1.91 -28.25
C ALA A 96 -5.45 -3.35 -28.52
N SER A 97 -4.54 -3.85 -27.68
CA SER A 97 -3.80 -5.08 -27.94
C SER A 97 -4.68 -6.32 -27.74
N SER A 98 -4.72 -7.19 -28.75
CA SER A 98 -5.32 -8.52 -28.62
C SER A 98 -4.44 -9.51 -27.85
N VAL A 99 -3.16 -9.17 -27.62
CA VAL A 99 -2.26 -9.98 -26.79
C VAL A 99 -2.46 -9.60 -25.33
N PRO A 100 -2.87 -10.53 -24.46
CA PRO A 100 -2.99 -10.26 -23.03
C PRO A 100 -1.62 -10.02 -22.40
N GLY A 101 -1.62 -9.26 -21.30
CA GLY A 101 -0.43 -9.09 -20.47
C GLY A 101 -0.21 -10.29 -19.54
N GLU A 102 1.01 -10.40 -19.04
CA GLU A 102 1.35 -11.38 -18.02
C GLU A 102 0.78 -10.98 -16.64
N TRP A 103 0.48 -12.00 -15.83
CA TRP A 103 0.16 -11.80 -14.41
C TRP A 103 1.34 -11.17 -13.68
N HIS A 104 1.08 -10.07 -12.99
CA HIS A 104 2.09 -9.39 -12.19
C HIS A 104 1.50 -8.76 -10.93
N LYS A 105 2.40 -8.33 -10.05
CA LYS A 105 2.12 -7.41 -8.95
C LYS A 105 2.97 -6.16 -9.15
N ASP A 106 2.39 -5.01 -8.84
CA ASP A 106 3.10 -3.74 -8.98
C ASP A 106 4.24 -3.61 -7.94
N SER A 107 5.25 -2.84 -8.31
CA SER A 107 6.27 -2.34 -7.41
C SER A 107 6.77 -0.99 -7.89
N TYR A 108 6.42 0.07 -7.18
CA TYR A 108 7.01 1.39 -7.43
C TYR A 108 8.39 1.54 -6.77
N TRP A 109 8.74 0.61 -5.88
CA TRP A 109 9.95 0.67 -5.05
C TRP A 109 11.23 0.46 -5.86
N GLY A 110 11.14 -0.22 -7.01
CA GLY A 110 12.32 -0.58 -7.82
C GLY A 110 13.21 -1.63 -7.16
N TYR A 111 12.70 -2.31 -6.12
CA TYR A 111 13.32 -3.47 -5.46
C TYR A 111 12.23 -4.39 -4.91
N ASN A 112 12.65 -5.58 -4.47
CA ASN A 112 11.75 -6.50 -3.77
C ASN A 112 11.60 -6.08 -2.30
N ARG A 113 10.40 -5.66 -1.89
CA ARG A 113 10.06 -5.37 -0.49
C ARG A 113 9.26 -6.53 0.09
N MET A 114 9.28 -6.65 1.41
CA MET A 114 8.29 -7.50 2.08
C MET A 114 6.90 -6.89 1.86
N ARG A 115 6.00 -7.67 1.25
CA ARG A 115 4.60 -7.27 1.03
C ARG A 115 3.87 -7.22 2.37
N ASN A 116 2.83 -6.42 2.47
CA ASN A 116 2.10 -6.23 3.73
C ASN A 116 0.64 -6.66 3.54
N HIS A 117 0.13 -7.52 4.42
CA HIS A 117 -1.26 -7.99 4.36
C HIS A 117 -2.25 -6.95 4.89
N HIS A 118 -1.79 -6.03 5.74
CA HIS A 118 -2.58 -4.88 6.12
C HIS A 118 -2.62 -3.85 4.99
N PRO A 119 -3.81 -3.25 4.72
CA PRO A 119 -3.99 -2.28 3.63
C PRO A 119 -3.39 -0.93 4.01
N TRP A 120 -2.06 -0.86 3.96
CA TRP A 120 -1.31 0.38 3.94
C TRP A 120 -1.32 1.04 2.56
N TRP A 121 -1.61 0.25 1.53
CA TRP A 121 -1.63 0.68 0.15
C TRP A 121 -2.84 0.10 -0.57
N ALA A 122 -3.46 0.92 -1.42
CA ALA A 122 -4.50 0.48 -2.35
C ALA A 122 -4.26 1.14 -3.71
N MET A 123 -4.88 0.59 -4.74
CA MET A 123 -4.90 1.21 -6.07
C MET A 123 -6.32 1.35 -6.58
N ILE A 124 -6.53 2.37 -7.42
CA ILE A 124 -7.71 2.47 -8.25
C ILE A 124 -7.29 2.28 -9.70
N MET A 125 -8.03 1.41 -10.39
CA MET A 125 -8.02 1.30 -11.85
C MET A 125 -9.36 1.82 -12.36
N TYR A 126 -9.34 3.05 -12.89
CA TYR A 126 -10.55 3.76 -13.33
C TYR A 126 -10.76 3.61 -14.84
N PHE A 127 -11.99 3.32 -15.25
CA PHE A 127 -12.38 3.15 -16.65
C PHE A 127 -13.30 4.31 -17.07
N PRO A 128 -12.80 5.28 -17.87
CA PRO A 128 -13.57 6.44 -18.28
C PRO A 128 -14.50 6.16 -19.47
N GLN A 129 -14.61 4.92 -19.92
CA GLN A 129 -15.54 4.46 -20.96
C GLN A 129 -16.11 3.08 -20.61
N ASP A 130 -17.20 2.69 -21.29
CA ASP A 130 -17.71 1.32 -21.23
C ASP A 130 -16.58 0.33 -21.56
N THR A 131 -16.39 -0.64 -20.69
CA THR A 131 -15.32 -1.63 -20.84
C THR A 131 -15.90 -3.02 -20.68
N PRO A 132 -16.60 -3.53 -21.72
CA PRO A 132 -17.06 -4.92 -21.74
C PRO A 132 -15.85 -5.87 -21.86
N ALA A 133 -16.07 -7.17 -21.66
CA ALA A 133 -15.00 -8.17 -21.64
C ALA A 133 -14.16 -8.17 -22.94
N GLU A 134 -14.81 -7.94 -24.07
CA GLU A 134 -14.20 -7.91 -25.41
C GLU A 134 -13.28 -6.70 -25.61
N LEU A 135 -13.43 -5.63 -24.83
CA LEU A 135 -12.53 -4.47 -24.88
C LEU A 135 -11.26 -4.67 -24.02
N GLY A 136 -11.14 -5.81 -23.34
CA GLY A 136 -9.96 -6.17 -22.55
C GLY A 136 -9.84 -5.38 -21.23
N PRO A 137 -10.80 -5.51 -20.28
CA PRO A 137 -10.67 -4.93 -18.94
C PRO A 137 -9.46 -5.50 -18.18
N THR A 138 -9.17 -4.94 -17.01
CA THR A 138 -8.14 -5.56 -16.15
C THR A 138 -8.64 -6.89 -15.60
N GLY A 139 -7.84 -7.94 -15.73
CA GLY A 139 -8.05 -9.22 -15.06
C GLY A 139 -7.45 -9.16 -13.66
N ILE A 140 -8.20 -9.63 -12.66
CA ILE A 140 -7.84 -9.62 -11.24
C ILE A 140 -7.99 -11.04 -10.72
N LEU A 141 -7.03 -11.49 -9.90
CA LEU A 141 -7.11 -12.79 -9.26
C LEU A 141 -7.43 -12.67 -7.76
N PRO A 142 -8.67 -12.98 -7.35
CA PRO A 142 -9.16 -12.77 -5.98
C PRO A 142 -8.36 -13.54 -4.92
N GLY A 143 -8.16 -12.92 -3.76
CA GLY A 143 -7.54 -13.52 -2.56
C GLY A 143 -6.02 -13.66 -2.62
N THR A 144 -5.40 -13.17 -3.69
CA THR A 144 -3.96 -13.37 -3.94
C THR A 144 -3.05 -12.25 -3.42
N GLN A 145 -3.64 -11.24 -2.79
CA GLN A 145 -2.94 -10.11 -2.18
C GLN A 145 -1.98 -10.52 -1.05
N ASN A 146 -2.19 -11.70 -0.46
CA ASN A 146 -1.46 -12.18 0.72
C ASN A 146 -0.30 -13.14 0.39
N TYR A 147 0.00 -13.37 -0.89
CA TYR A 147 1.04 -14.32 -1.31
C TYR A 147 2.21 -13.58 -1.95
N ASP A 148 3.43 -14.07 -1.77
CA ASP A 148 4.55 -13.58 -2.60
C ASP A 148 4.67 -14.41 -3.88
N SER A 149 4.36 -15.70 -3.79
CA SER A 149 4.38 -16.61 -4.93
C SER A 149 3.12 -16.50 -5.79
N ARG A 150 3.27 -16.95 -7.03
CA ARG A 150 2.15 -17.23 -7.93
C ARG A 150 1.61 -18.62 -7.54
N VAL A 151 0.54 -18.67 -6.76
CA VAL A 151 -0.06 -19.93 -6.26
C VAL A 151 -0.89 -20.69 -7.30
N PHE A 152 -0.70 -20.38 -8.58
CA PHE A 152 -1.49 -20.83 -9.72
C PHE A 152 -0.61 -20.89 -10.97
N ASP A 153 -0.72 -21.98 -11.73
CA ASP A 153 0.20 -22.22 -12.86
C ASP A 153 -0.36 -21.76 -14.21
N ALA A 154 -1.68 -21.84 -14.42
CA ALA A 154 -2.33 -21.45 -15.67
C ALA A 154 -2.52 -19.92 -15.76
N ASP A 155 -2.43 -19.37 -16.97
CA ASP A 155 -2.70 -17.96 -17.25
C ASP A 155 -4.20 -17.67 -17.38
N GLU A 156 -4.98 -18.67 -17.81
CA GLU A 156 -6.45 -18.63 -17.86
C GLU A 156 -6.99 -19.47 -16.71
N LEU A 157 -7.83 -18.86 -15.88
CA LEU A 157 -8.31 -19.44 -14.62
C LEU A 157 -9.80 -19.14 -14.44
N ASP A 158 -10.57 -20.11 -13.97
CA ASP A 158 -11.98 -19.92 -13.60
C ASP A 158 -12.15 -18.91 -12.46
N GLN A 159 -11.09 -18.69 -11.66
CA GLN A 159 -11.04 -17.73 -10.56
C GLN A 159 -10.81 -16.28 -11.04
N GLU A 160 -10.39 -16.06 -12.29
CA GLU A 160 -10.13 -14.72 -12.80
C GLU A 160 -11.42 -13.89 -12.84
N VAL A 161 -11.36 -12.69 -12.25
CA VAL A 161 -12.45 -11.72 -12.30
C VAL A 161 -12.03 -10.56 -13.19
N LEU A 162 -12.91 -10.19 -14.12
CA LEU A 162 -12.71 -9.03 -14.99
C LEU A 162 -13.27 -7.78 -14.33
N ALA A 163 -12.48 -6.71 -14.29
CA ALA A 163 -12.94 -5.35 -13.96
C ALA A 163 -13.75 -4.73 -15.11
N SER A 164 -14.73 -5.48 -15.60
CA SER A 164 -15.65 -5.13 -16.67
C SER A 164 -16.82 -4.33 -16.13
N GLY A 165 -17.32 -3.37 -16.89
CA GLY A 165 -18.47 -2.60 -16.50
C GLY A 165 -18.75 -1.41 -17.41
N GLU A 166 -19.84 -0.71 -17.11
CA GLU A 166 -20.21 0.54 -17.75
C GLU A 166 -19.23 1.66 -17.40
N VAL A 167 -19.26 2.73 -18.19
CA VAL A 167 -18.50 3.95 -17.97
C VAL A 167 -18.58 4.44 -16.51
N GLY A 168 -17.43 4.86 -15.95
CA GLY A 168 -17.33 5.25 -14.54
C GLY A 168 -17.11 4.10 -13.57
N THR A 169 -17.03 2.87 -14.07
CA THR A 169 -16.58 1.71 -13.29
C THR A 169 -15.12 1.88 -12.88
N PHE A 170 -14.79 1.43 -11.68
CA PHE A 170 -13.42 1.32 -11.21
C PHE A 170 -13.23 0.12 -10.30
N ALA A 171 -12.04 -0.46 -10.38
CA ALA A 171 -11.60 -1.46 -9.41
C ALA A 171 -10.81 -0.77 -8.30
N LEU A 172 -11.28 -0.87 -7.06
CA LEU A 172 -10.49 -0.60 -5.87
C LEU A 172 -9.80 -1.89 -5.46
N ILE A 173 -8.48 -1.93 -5.50
CA ILE A 173 -7.70 -3.15 -5.29
C ILE A 173 -6.68 -2.98 -4.18
N HIS A 174 -6.42 -4.05 -3.44
CA HIS A 174 -5.25 -4.14 -2.56
C HIS A 174 -3.99 -4.07 -3.44
N TYR A 175 -3.00 -3.28 -3.03
CA TYR A 175 -1.81 -3.00 -3.85
C TYR A 175 -1.09 -4.26 -4.34
N ASP A 176 -0.99 -5.25 -3.44
CA ASP A 176 -0.26 -6.48 -3.69
C ASP A 176 -1.09 -7.57 -4.40
N ILE A 177 -2.24 -7.29 -5.01
CA ILE A 177 -3.03 -8.33 -5.71
C ILE A 177 -2.45 -8.66 -7.10
N TRP A 178 -2.50 -9.94 -7.50
CA TRP A 178 -2.14 -10.32 -8.88
C TRP A 178 -3.19 -9.80 -9.85
N HIS A 179 -2.72 -9.15 -10.91
CA HIS A 179 -3.55 -8.60 -11.97
C HIS A 179 -2.83 -8.64 -13.31
N ARG A 180 -3.58 -8.48 -14.40
CA ARG A 180 -3.06 -8.44 -15.78
C ARG A 180 -3.93 -7.63 -16.71
N ALA A 181 -3.37 -7.21 -17.85
CA ALA A 181 -4.19 -6.77 -18.98
C ALA A 181 -4.81 -8.00 -19.67
N THR A 182 -6.11 -7.97 -19.96
CA THR A 182 -6.74 -9.03 -20.77
C THR A 182 -6.77 -8.66 -22.25
N SER A 183 -7.10 -9.64 -23.10
CA SER A 183 -7.14 -9.45 -24.55
C SER A 183 -8.22 -8.46 -24.96
N ASN A 184 -7.86 -7.48 -25.78
CA ASN A 184 -8.82 -6.63 -26.48
C ASN A 184 -9.10 -7.23 -27.86
N THR A 185 -10.28 -7.83 -28.01
CA THR A 185 -10.74 -8.48 -29.25
C THR A 185 -11.55 -7.53 -30.14
N LEU A 186 -11.98 -6.38 -29.62
CA LEU A 186 -12.65 -5.34 -30.40
C LEU A 186 -11.69 -4.50 -31.25
N GLY A 187 -10.41 -4.41 -30.86
CA GLY A 187 -9.38 -3.63 -31.58
C GLY A 187 -9.50 -2.12 -31.42
N ASN A 188 -10.50 -1.63 -30.68
CA ASN A 188 -10.63 -0.22 -30.32
C ASN A 188 -9.74 0.11 -29.12
N PRO A 189 -9.12 1.29 -29.07
CA PRO A 189 -8.29 1.67 -27.93
C PRO A 189 -9.13 1.87 -26.66
N ARG A 190 -8.54 1.51 -25.52
CA ARG A 190 -9.15 1.56 -24.20
C ARG A 190 -8.26 2.33 -23.24
N PHE A 191 -8.84 3.27 -22.49
CA PHE A 191 -8.20 3.86 -21.33
C PHE A 191 -8.43 3.03 -20.06
N MET A 192 -7.40 2.85 -19.25
CA MET A 192 -7.52 2.57 -17.81
C MET A 192 -6.48 3.38 -17.07
N LEU A 193 -6.95 4.13 -16.08
CA LEU A 193 -6.11 5.07 -15.37
C LEU A 193 -5.81 4.50 -13.98
N LYS A 194 -4.52 4.20 -13.77
CA LYS A 194 -4.00 3.58 -12.55
C LYS A 194 -3.45 4.64 -11.61
N PHE A 195 -3.96 4.62 -10.38
CA PHE A 195 -3.52 5.52 -9.31
C PHE A 195 -3.25 4.73 -8.04
N GLU A 196 -2.18 5.08 -7.36
CA GLU A 196 -1.77 4.47 -6.10
C GLU A 196 -2.14 5.38 -4.92
N PHE A 197 -2.56 4.77 -3.82
CA PHE A 197 -2.95 5.46 -2.61
C PHE A 197 -2.31 4.80 -1.40
N MET A 198 -1.97 5.62 -0.41
CA MET A 198 -1.30 5.17 0.80
C MET A 198 -2.04 5.65 2.05
N ARG A 199 -2.27 4.74 2.99
CA ARG A 199 -2.66 5.08 4.36
C ARG A 199 -1.49 5.77 5.06
N THR A 200 -1.70 6.99 5.53
CA THR A 200 -0.68 7.75 6.27
C THR A 200 -0.77 7.51 7.77
N LYS A 201 -1.98 7.28 8.30
CA LYS A 201 -2.21 7.02 9.72
C LYS A 201 -2.71 5.61 9.95
N ALA A 202 -2.11 4.97 10.93
CA ALA A 202 -2.58 3.68 11.39
C ALA A 202 -4.01 3.79 11.94
N PRO A 203 -4.88 2.79 11.70
CA PRO A 203 -6.23 2.80 12.23
C PRO A 203 -6.24 2.81 13.76
N THR A 204 -7.17 3.58 14.33
CA THR A 204 -7.48 3.63 15.76
C THR A 204 -8.95 3.30 16.04
N LYS A 205 -9.78 3.31 14.99
CA LYS A 205 -11.20 2.93 14.96
C LYS A 205 -11.58 2.64 13.49
N PRO A 206 -12.72 1.98 13.25
CA PRO A 206 -13.26 1.83 11.89
C PRO A 206 -13.42 3.17 11.15
N SER A 207 -13.06 3.19 9.88
CA SER A 207 -13.23 4.33 8.97
C SER A 207 -14.24 4.08 7.84
N TRP A 208 -15.04 3.03 7.96
CA TRP A 208 -16.15 2.68 7.06
C TRP A 208 -17.49 2.75 7.82
N ASN A 209 -18.60 2.46 7.15
CA ASN A 209 -19.91 2.36 7.79
C ASN A 209 -20.02 1.06 8.60
N ASN A 210 -19.41 1.05 9.79
CA ASN A 210 -19.33 -0.12 10.65
C ASN A 210 -20.55 -0.24 11.57
N VAL A 211 -21.30 -1.33 11.41
CA VAL A 211 -22.47 -1.67 12.23
C VAL A 211 -22.16 -2.86 13.14
N GLU A 212 -21.50 -3.89 12.60
CA GLU A 212 -21.10 -5.09 13.33
C GLU A 212 -19.63 -5.00 13.76
N SER A 213 -19.31 -5.18 15.04
CA SER A 213 -17.91 -5.14 15.50
C SER A 213 -17.15 -6.46 15.30
N THR A 214 -17.88 -7.56 15.10
CA THR A 214 -17.32 -8.92 15.02
C THR A 214 -17.06 -9.33 13.57
N TRP A 215 -15.92 -10.00 13.36
CA TRP A 215 -15.63 -10.62 12.08
C TRP A 215 -16.59 -11.79 11.80
N ARG A 216 -16.96 -11.91 10.52
CA ARG A 216 -17.57 -13.10 9.92
C ARG A 216 -17.19 -13.12 8.44
N LEU A 217 -17.29 -14.29 7.82
CA LEU A 217 -17.17 -14.39 6.37
C LEU A 217 -18.25 -13.55 5.67
N PRO A 218 -17.93 -12.93 4.52
CA PRO A 218 -18.93 -12.29 3.69
C PRO A 218 -19.92 -13.34 3.14
N GLU A 219 -21.13 -12.91 2.81
CA GLU A 219 -22.20 -13.77 2.28
C GLU A 219 -21.79 -14.44 0.97
N ALA A 220 -20.98 -13.75 0.17
CA ALA A 220 -20.39 -14.29 -1.04
C ALA A 220 -18.94 -13.79 -1.20
N THR A 221 -18.01 -14.73 -1.34
CA THR A 221 -16.66 -14.47 -1.82
C THR A 221 -16.55 -14.84 -3.30
N SER A 222 -15.56 -14.25 -3.98
CA SER A 222 -15.09 -14.83 -5.24
C SER A 222 -14.55 -16.26 -5.04
N LEU A 223 -14.21 -16.93 -6.14
CA LEU A 223 -13.68 -18.30 -6.13
C LEU A 223 -12.20 -18.26 -5.66
N LEU A 224 -11.97 -18.49 -4.36
CA LEU A 224 -10.66 -18.34 -3.72
C LEU A 224 -9.83 -19.64 -3.74
N PHE A 225 -8.50 -19.52 -3.72
CA PHE A 225 -7.56 -20.66 -3.61
C PHE A 225 -7.51 -21.26 -2.20
N ALA A 226 -7.65 -20.44 -1.16
CA ALA A 226 -7.56 -20.86 0.23
C ALA A 226 -8.33 -19.92 1.14
N GLN A 227 -8.67 -20.42 2.33
CA GLN A 227 -9.26 -19.63 3.42
C GLN A 227 -8.20 -19.24 4.45
N HIS A 228 -8.32 -18.04 5.02
CA HIS A 228 -7.36 -17.47 5.96
C HIS A 228 -8.04 -16.85 7.18
N ASP A 229 -8.87 -17.61 7.89
CA ASP A 229 -9.75 -17.10 8.95
C ASP A 229 -9.04 -16.24 9.99
N VAL A 230 -7.90 -16.71 10.52
CA VAL A 230 -7.12 -15.97 11.53
C VAL A 230 -6.59 -14.65 10.98
N MET A 231 -6.06 -14.64 9.76
CA MET A 231 -5.50 -13.44 9.12
C MET A 231 -6.60 -12.44 8.76
N TRP A 232 -7.74 -12.91 8.26
CA TRP A 232 -8.86 -12.03 7.90
C TRP A 232 -9.51 -11.40 9.14
N GLU A 233 -9.72 -12.18 10.20
CA GLU A 233 -10.20 -11.65 11.48
C GLU A 233 -9.20 -10.65 12.07
N GLU A 234 -7.90 -10.97 12.01
CA GLU A 234 -6.85 -10.08 12.49
C GLU A 234 -6.82 -8.77 11.71
N THR A 235 -6.92 -8.83 10.37
CA THR A 235 -6.97 -7.64 9.50
C THR A 235 -8.20 -6.77 9.80
N TRP A 236 -9.37 -7.38 10.02
CA TRP A 236 -10.59 -6.67 10.45
C TRP A 236 -10.41 -5.96 11.80
N ASN A 237 -9.80 -6.66 12.76
CA ASN A 237 -9.49 -6.12 14.07
C ASN A 237 -8.45 -4.99 13.99
N TRP A 238 -7.43 -5.15 13.13
CA TRP A 238 -6.40 -4.14 12.88
C TRP A 238 -7.02 -2.88 12.27
N LEU A 239 -7.88 -3.01 11.25
CA LEU A 239 -8.65 -1.91 10.65
C LEU A 239 -9.56 -1.20 11.66
N SER A 240 -9.95 -1.88 12.72
CA SER A 240 -10.70 -1.33 13.86
C SER A 240 -9.81 -0.72 14.96
N GLY A 241 -8.49 -0.74 14.78
CA GLY A 241 -7.50 -0.16 15.69
C GLY A 241 -6.91 -1.10 16.74
N LYS A 242 -7.23 -2.39 16.72
CA LYS A 242 -6.72 -3.37 17.70
C LYS A 242 -5.37 -3.93 17.25
N LEU A 243 -4.37 -3.92 18.13
CA LEU A 243 -3.06 -4.52 17.91
C LEU A 243 -2.93 -5.86 18.63
N GLY A 244 -2.25 -6.82 18.00
CA GLY A 244 -2.03 -8.15 18.58
C GLY A 244 -3.33 -8.85 18.95
N SER A 245 -4.40 -8.61 18.18
CA SER A 245 -5.77 -9.01 18.53
C SER A 245 -5.94 -10.53 18.63
N MET A 246 -5.12 -11.27 17.88
CA MET A 246 -5.11 -12.74 17.88
C MET A 246 -4.10 -13.34 18.87
N ALA A 247 -3.30 -12.53 19.56
CA ALA A 247 -2.31 -13.06 20.50
C ALA A 247 -3.01 -13.80 21.66
N LYS A 248 -2.61 -15.07 21.87
CA LYS A 248 -3.10 -15.94 22.95
C LYS A 248 -4.59 -16.34 22.83
N THR A 249 -5.17 -16.35 21.64
CA THR A 249 -6.56 -16.77 21.41
C THR A 249 -6.73 -18.28 21.20
N ALA A 250 -5.65 -19.02 20.86
CA ALA A 250 -5.70 -20.45 20.54
C ALA A 250 -5.09 -21.35 21.63
N THR A 251 -5.52 -22.61 21.72
CA THR A 251 -5.04 -23.59 22.73
C THR A 251 -3.62 -24.11 22.48
N HIS A 252 -2.83 -24.33 23.54
CA HIS A 252 -1.36 -24.41 23.49
C HIS A 252 -0.73 -25.80 23.74
N THR A 253 -1.37 -26.92 23.39
CA THR A 253 -0.68 -28.22 23.57
C THR A 253 0.58 -28.26 22.71
N SER A 254 1.70 -28.81 23.23
CA SER A 254 2.98 -28.87 22.51
C SER A 254 2.83 -29.49 21.11
N LYS A 255 2.02 -30.54 21.01
CA LYS A 255 1.69 -31.22 19.75
C LYS A 255 1.03 -30.31 18.70
N ILE A 256 0.19 -29.36 19.13
CA ILE A 256 -0.44 -28.40 18.20
C ILE A 256 0.62 -27.44 17.65
N VAL A 257 1.51 -26.93 18.50
CA VAL A 257 2.58 -26.02 18.09
C VAL A 257 3.57 -26.71 17.16
N GLU A 258 3.96 -27.95 17.48
CA GLU A 258 4.85 -28.77 16.64
C GLU A 258 4.25 -29.06 15.25
N ASN A 259 2.96 -29.41 15.18
CA ASN A 259 2.28 -29.63 13.92
C ASN A 259 2.27 -28.36 13.05
N LYS A 260 1.92 -27.21 13.65
CA LYS A 260 1.92 -25.93 12.92
C LYS A 260 3.32 -25.54 12.45
N LEU A 261 4.35 -25.78 13.25
CA LEU A 261 5.73 -25.54 12.84
C LEU A 261 6.11 -26.39 11.61
N SER A 262 5.68 -27.65 11.55
CA SER A 262 5.87 -28.48 10.35
C SER A 262 5.10 -27.93 9.14
N MET A 263 3.89 -27.41 9.35
CA MET A 263 3.10 -26.80 8.26
C MET A 263 3.69 -25.48 7.75
N LEU A 264 4.44 -24.74 8.57
CA LEU A 264 5.15 -23.52 8.16
C LEU A 264 6.21 -23.79 7.07
N GLU A 265 6.69 -25.03 6.96
CA GLU A 265 7.64 -25.47 5.92
C GLU A 265 6.94 -26.03 4.66
N ASN A 266 5.61 -25.99 4.59
CA ASN A 266 4.87 -26.50 3.44
C ASN A 266 5.20 -25.71 2.17
N ASN A 267 5.37 -26.43 1.05
CA ASN A 267 5.66 -25.82 -0.25
C ASN A 267 4.50 -24.99 -0.81
N TYR A 268 3.26 -25.29 -0.42
CA TYR A 268 2.09 -24.51 -0.78
C TYR A 268 1.93 -23.34 0.19
N GLU A 269 2.28 -22.14 -0.28
CA GLU A 269 2.33 -20.91 0.52
C GLU A 269 1.06 -20.66 1.36
N PRO A 270 -0.17 -20.89 0.87
CA PRO A 270 -1.36 -20.69 1.69
C PRO A 270 -1.43 -21.53 2.97
N ILE A 271 -0.95 -22.79 2.93
CA ILE A 271 -0.88 -23.65 4.13
C ILE A 271 0.16 -23.11 5.10
N ALA A 272 1.35 -22.78 4.60
CA ALA A 272 2.43 -22.27 5.43
C ALA A 272 2.10 -20.90 6.04
N LEU A 273 1.39 -20.05 5.30
CA LEU A 273 0.90 -18.76 5.77
C LEU A 273 -0.14 -18.92 6.90
N ASN A 274 -1.10 -19.82 6.76
CA ASN A 274 -2.05 -20.13 7.83
C ASN A 274 -1.33 -20.62 9.09
N ALA A 275 -0.34 -21.49 8.93
CA ALA A 275 0.46 -21.96 10.05
C ALA A 275 1.17 -20.82 10.79
N ALA A 276 1.71 -19.82 10.08
CA ALA A 276 2.35 -18.66 10.70
C ALA A 276 1.39 -17.83 11.57
N TYR A 277 0.20 -17.51 11.05
CA TYR A 277 -0.82 -16.74 11.77
C TYR A 277 -1.40 -17.51 12.96
N GLU A 278 -1.61 -18.82 12.80
CA GLU A 278 -2.07 -19.68 13.88
C GLU A 278 -1.02 -19.85 14.98
N LEU A 279 0.27 -19.94 14.63
CA LEU A 279 1.36 -19.95 15.61
C LEU A 279 1.38 -18.66 16.43
N ALA A 280 1.17 -17.50 15.80
CA ALA A 280 1.10 -16.22 16.50
C ALA A 280 -0.05 -16.20 17.54
N SER A 281 -1.12 -16.94 17.26
CA SER A 281 -2.26 -17.10 18.16
C SER A 281 -1.98 -18.04 19.34
N CYS A 282 -0.92 -18.84 19.28
CA CYS A 282 -0.51 -19.78 20.32
C CYS A 282 0.35 -19.15 21.45
N GLY A 283 0.36 -17.82 21.58
CA GLY A 283 1.00 -17.14 22.71
C GLY A 283 2.51 -17.39 22.79
N LYS A 284 3.05 -17.50 24.01
CA LYS A 284 4.50 -17.57 24.25
C LYS A 284 5.21 -18.69 23.46
N TYR A 285 4.62 -19.88 23.40
CA TYR A 285 5.24 -21.02 22.71
C TYR A 285 5.27 -20.80 21.19
N GLY A 286 4.17 -20.30 20.62
CA GLY A 286 4.10 -19.96 19.21
C GLY A 286 5.04 -18.81 18.83
N VAL A 287 5.11 -17.76 19.65
CA VAL A 287 6.09 -16.66 19.49
C VAL A 287 7.51 -17.20 19.46
N GLN A 288 7.88 -18.09 20.39
CA GLN A 288 9.22 -18.66 20.43
C GLN A 288 9.52 -19.49 19.19
N SER A 289 8.58 -20.31 18.72
CA SER A 289 8.71 -21.07 17.47
C SER A 289 8.88 -20.16 16.25
N LEU A 290 8.11 -19.08 16.17
CA LEU A 290 8.22 -18.10 15.09
C LEU A 290 9.55 -17.34 15.15
N LEU A 291 10.05 -16.96 16.33
CA LEU A 291 11.37 -16.34 16.47
C LEU A 291 12.50 -17.26 16.00
N THR A 292 12.41 -18.56 16.30
CA THR A 292 13.34 -19.55 15.74
C THR A 292 13.19 -19.66 14.21
N ALA A 293 11.96 -19.72 13.71
CA ALA A 293 11.68 -19.80 12.27
C ALA A 293 12.08 -18.54 11.50
N LEU A 294 12.08 -17.36 12.14
CA LEU A 294 12.61 -16.12 11.59
C LEU A 294 14.09 -16.27 11.22
N GLN A 295 14.81 -17.16 11.90
CA GLN A 295 16.20 -17.49 11.60
C GLN A 295 16.37 -18.71 10.69
N HIS A 296 15.30 -19.26 10.11
CA HIS A 296 15.39 -20.41 9.22
C HIS A 296 16.16 -20.09 7.92
N GLU A 297 16.88 -21.07 7.36
CA GLU A 297 17.66 -20.90 6.12
C GLU A 297 16.78 -20.76 4.87
N ASN A 298 15.66 -21.49 4.85
CA ASN A 298 14.63 -21.32 3.83
C ASN A 298 13.99 -19.92 3.96
N GLY A 299 14.19 -19.10 2.92
CA GLY A 299 13.68 -17.74 2.86
C GLY A 299 12.16 -17.63 3.00
N ASN A 300 11.39 -18.62 2.54
CA ASN A 300 9.94 -18.61 2.68
C ASN A 300 9.51 -18.80 4.14
N VAL A 301 10.08 -19.79 4.83
CA VAL A 301 9.80 -20.05 6.25
C VAL A 301 10.08 -18.81 7.09
N SER A 302 11.25 -18.20 6.91
CA SER A 302 11.62 -17.01 7.68
C SER A 302 10.77 -15.78 7.32
N ARG A 303 10.35 -15.61 6.06
CA ARG A 303 9.40 -14.55 5.66
C ARG A 303 8.02 -14.75 6.30
N LEU A 304 7.49 -15.96 6.23
CA LEU A 304 6.19 -16.30 6.82
C LEU A 304 6.22 -16.18 8.35
N ALA A 305 7.33 -16.56 8.99
CA ALA A 305 7.52 -16.36 10.42
C ALA A 305 7.40 -14.88 10.82
N ALA A 306 7.91 -13.96 9.98
CA ALA A 306 7.78 -12.53 10.23
C ALA A 306 6.33 -12.02 10.13
N TYR A 307 5.49 -12.58 9.24
CA TYR A 307 4.04 -12.30 9.24
C TYR A 307 3.33 -12.82 10.50
N GLY A 308 3.72 -14.00 11.00
CA GLY A 308 3.23 -14.46 12.30
C GLY A 308 3.66 -13.50 13.42
N LEU A 309 4.94 -13.10 13.44
CA LEU A 309 5.47 -12.22 14.48
C LEU A 309 4.87 -10.82 14.45
N SER A 310 4.45 -10.29 13.30
CA SER A 310 3.83 -8.96 13.20
C SER A 310 2.49 -8.87 13.95
N ILE A 311 1.80 -10.00 14.16
CA ILE A 311 0.50 -10.04 14.85
C ILE A 311 0.56 -10.68 16.25
N ALA A 312 1.73 -11.15 16.69
CA ALA A 312 1.87 -11.95 17.91
C ALA A 312 1.84 -11.14 19.23
N GLY A 313 1.55 -9.84 19.13
CA GLY A 313 1.53 -8.90 20.26
C GLY A 313 2.90 -8.60 20.87
N LYS A 314 2.90 -7.86 21.99
CA LYS A 314 4.12 -7.31 22.61
C LYS A 314 5.15 -8.35 23.04
N ASP A 315 4.73 -9.58 23.28
CA ASP A 315 5.62 -10.65 23.77
C ASP A 315 6.70 -11.03 22.73
N ALA A 316 6.49 -10.69 21.45
CA ALA A 316 7.47 -10.89 20.38
C ALA A 316 8.59 -9.83 20.35
N ILE A 317 8.36 -8.64 20.90
CA ILE A 317 9.24 -7.47 20.71
C ILE A 317 10.66 -7.70 21.22
N PRO A 318 10.90 -8.27 22.42
CA PRO A 318 12.27 -8.51 22.88
C PRO A 318 13.05 -9.45 21.95
N GLY A 319 12.40 -10.50 21.44
CA GLY A 319 13.02 -11.43 20.49
C GLY A 319 13.29 -10.80 19.14
N LEU A 320 12.38 -9.94 18.65
CA LEU A 320 12.57 -9.19 17.43
C LEU A 320 13.72 -8.16 17.54
N ILE A 321 13.87 -7.50 18.69
CA ILE A 321 15.01 -6.61 18.95
C ILE A 321 16.33 -7.38 18.91
N LEU A 322 16.39 -8.56 19.52
CA LEU A 322 17.58 -9.42 19.46
C LEU A 322 17.91 -9.85 18.02
N ALA A 323 16.89 -10.10 17.19
CA ALA A 323 17.08 -10.48 15.79
C ALA A 323 17.64 -9.35 14.90
N LEU A 324 17.67 -8.10 15.39
CA LEU A 324 18.31 -6.98 14.67
C LEU A 324 19.84 -7.09 14.62
N ASP A 325 20.44 -7.90 15.51
CA ASP A 325 21.88 -8.15 15.56
C ASP A 325 22.29 -9.41 14.75
N ASP A 326 21.37 -10.02 13.99
CA ASP A 326 21.65 -11.19 13.14
C ASP A 326 22.53 -10.83 11.94
N SER A 327 23.44 -11.73 11.56
CA SER A 327 24.36 -11.50 10.44
C SER A 327 23.68 -11.56 9.07
N ARG A 328 22.51 -12.20 8.95
CA ARG A 328 21.78 -12.29 7.69
C ARG A 328 20.87 -11.09 7.53
N THR A 329 21.13 -10.33 6.47
CA THR A 329 20.30 -9.21 6.04
C THR A 329 18.81 -9.55 5.96
N ALA A 330 18.47 -10.76 5.50
CA ALA A 330 17.07 -11.20 5.42
C ALA A 330 16.39 -11.30 6.79
N THR A 331 17.06 -11.85 7.81
CA THR A 331 16.54 -11.94 9.18
C THR A 331 16.30 -10.55 9.74
N VAL A 332 17.28 -9.65 9.59
CA VAL A 332 17.19 -8.27 10.10
C VAL A 332 16.02 -7.52 9.45
N ILE A 333 15.87 -7.56 8.13
CA ILE A 333 14.77 -6.89 7.41
C ILE A 333 13.41 -7.42 7.87
N ARG A 334 13.29 -8.74 8.07
CA ARG A 334 12.07 -9.41 8.53
C ARG A 334 11.73 -9.07 9.98
N ALA A 335 12.75 -8.96 10.84
CA ALA A 335 12.58 -8.49 12.21
C ALA A 335 12.11 -7.03 12.23
N ILE A 336 12.71 -6.16 11.40
CA ILE A 336 12.30 -4.76 11.24
C ILE A 336 10.84 -4.70 10.77
N PHE A 337 10.45 -5.46 9.74
CA PHE A 337 9.07 -5.51 9.26
C PHE A 337 8.09 -5.86 10.39
N ALA A 338 8.35 -6.91 11.15
CA ALA A 338 7.47 -7.33 12.23
C ALA A 338 7.40 -6.25 13.33
N LEU A 339 8.51 -5.61 13.69
CA LEU A 339 8.53 -4.49 14.64
C LEU A 339 7.70 -3.29 14.16
N SER A 340 7.76 -2.96 12.87
CA SER A 340 6.97 -1.87 12.27
C SER A 340 5.47 -2.06 12.47
N GLU A 341 4.98 -3.30 12.32
CA GLU A 341 3.57 -3.64 12.44
C GLU A 341 3.05 -3.60 13.89
N HIS A 342 3.94 -3.78 14.88
CA HIS A 342 3.63 -3.55 16.29
C HIS A 342 3.45 -2.06 16.64
N ARG A 343 3.81 -1.14 15.74
CA ARG A 343 3.64 0.31 15.88
C ARG A 343 4.16 0.80 17.24
N HIS A 344 3.37 1.57 17.98
CA HIS A 344 3.72 2.13 19.28
C HIS A 344 4.08 1.08 20.34
N MET A 345 3.67 -0.19 20.19
CA MET A 345 4.07 -1.24 21.13
C MET A 345 5.57 -1.52 21.03
N ALA A 346 6.17 -1.34 19.84
CA ALA A 346 7.60 -1.53 19.56
C ALA A 346 8.45 -0.27 19.80
N ALA A 347 7.96 0.71 20.58
CA ALA A 347 8.72 1.93 20.87
C ALA A 347 10.11 1.66 21.48
N GLU A 348 10.24 0.59 22.27
CA GLU A 348 11.53 0.15 22.84
C GLU A 348 12.55 -0.32 21.79
N ALA A 349 12.13 -0.62 20.56
CA ALA A 349 13.01 -1.01 19.48
C ALA A 349 13.69 0.18 18.78
N VAL A 350 13.19 1.41 18.94
CA VAL A 350 13.72 2.60 18.25
C VAL A 350 15.22 2.81 18.48
N PRO A 351 15.78 2.69 19.70
CA PRO A 351 17.23 2.79 19.89
C PRO A 351 18.03 1.73 19.12
N ALA A 352 17.51 0.51 19.00
CA ALA A 352 18.18 -0.56 18.25
C ALA A 352 18.09 -0.33 16.74
N LEU A 353 16.93 0.13 16.24
CA LEU A 353 16.74 0.53 14.84
C LEU A 353 17.67 1.70 14.47
N ASN A 354 17.84 2.69 15.35
CA ASN A 354 18.71 3.83 15.11
C ASN A 354 20.20 3.44 14.97
N ARG A 355 20.65 2.32 15.57
CA ARG A 355 22.02 1.81 15.35
C ARG A 355 22.23 1.29 13.93
N LEU A 356 21.16 0.99 13.18
CA LEU A 356 21.20 0.44 11.83
C LEU A 356 21.07 1.52 10.74
N LEU A 357 21.01 2.81 11.11
CA LEU A 357 20.89 3.93 10.17
C LEU A 357 22.09 4.06 9.22
N ASP A 358 23.27 3.61 9.63
CA ASP A 358 24.49 3.61 8.82
C ASP A 358 24.93 2.19 8.40
N HIS A 359 24.00 1.23 8.45
CA HIS A 359 24.31 -0.15 8.11
C HIS A 359 24.75 -0.27 6.64
N TYR A 360 25.76 -1.10 6.35
CA TYR A 360 26.32 -1.25 5.01
C TYR A 360 25.29 -1.68 3.95
N SER A 361 24.32 -2.51 4.36
CA SER A 361 23.22 -2.93 3.52
C SER A 361 22.16 -1.83 3.40
N VAL A 362 22.04 -1.29 2.18
CA VAL A 362 21.02 -0.29 1.84
C VAL A 362 19.60 -0.80 2.13
N LEU A 363 19.35 -2.10 1.94
CA LEU A 363 18.03 -2.69 2.23
C LEU A 363 17.66 -2.56 3.71
N ILE A 364 18.61 -2.72 4.63
CA ILE A 364 18.38 -2.51 6.06
C ILE A 364 18.10 -1.04 6.36
N ARG A 365 18.90 -0.11 5.82
CA ARG A 365 18.67 1.34 6.03
C ARG A 365 17.28 1.79 5.54
N ARG A 366 16.83 1.26 4.40
CA ARG A 366 15.47 1.50 3.87
C ARG A 366 14.39 0.97 4.82
N SER A 367 14.53 -0.27 5.29
CA SER A 367 13.58 -0.87 6.24
C SER A 367 13.54 -0.11 7.57
N VAL A 368 14.68 0.38 8.07
CA VAL A 368 14.76 1.24 9.26
C VAL A 368 13.98 2.52 9.04
N ALA A 369 14.17 3.20 7.90
CA ALA A 369 13.42 4.42 7.57
C ALA A 369 11.91 4.17 7.58
N GLU A 370 11.43 3.07 7.02
CA GLU A 370 9.99 2.71 7.09
C GLU A 370 9.53 2.46 8.54
N ALA A 371 10.30 1.66 9.29
CA ALA A 371 9.96 1.28 10.66
C ALA A 371 9.86 2.46 11.61
N LEU A 372 10.79 3.42 11.53
CA LEU A 372 10.75 4.64 12.35
C LEU A 372 9.47 5.44 12.13
N GLY A 373 8.99 5.53 10.88
CA GLY A 373 7.72 6.17 10.55
C GLY A 373 6.48 5.40 11.03
N MET A 374 6.54 4.07 11.01
CA MET A 374 5.42 3.21 11.44
C MET A 374 5.29 3.10 12.96
N ILE A 375 6.41 3.05 13.68
CA ILE A 375 6.47 3.06 15.14
C ILE A 375 6.13 4.46 15.66
N GLY A 376 6.81 5.49 15.12
CA GLY A 376 6.55 6.90 15.38
C GLY A 376 6.78 7.37 16.82
N HIS A 377 7.21 6.48 17.74
CA HIS A 377 7.39 6.76 19.16
C HIS A 377 8.65 6.06 19.70
N PRO A 378 9.47 6.73 20.53
CA PRO A 378 9.38 8.15 20.88
C PRO A 378 9.60 9.06 19.67
N VAL A 379 8.77 10.11 19.53
CA VAL A 379 8.69 10.92 18.31
C VAL A 379 10.03 11.54 17.96
N LYS A 380 10.74 12.11 18.95
CA LYS A 380 12.00 12.82 18.71
C LYS A 380 13.04 11.89 18.09
N GLU A 381 13.25 10.73 18.68
CA GLU A 381 14.25 9.74 18.25
C GLU A 381 13.92 9.13 16.90
N ALA A 382 12.64 8.93 16.61
CA ALA A 382 12.18 8.49 15.29
C ALA A 382 12.42 9.56 14.23
N VAL A 383 12.07 10.82 14.52
CA VAL A 383 12.26 11.95 13.59
C VAL A 383 13.74 12.24 13.37
N ASP A 384 14.58 12.19 14.41
CA ASP A 384 16.03 12.37 14.29
C ASP A 384 16.64 11.30 13.36
N GLY A 385 16.22 10.04 13.49
CA GLY A 385 16.64 8.97 12.57
C GLY A 385 16.15 9.18 11.13
N LEU A 386 14.93 9.69 10.94
CA LEU A 386 14.41 10.02 9.61
C LEU A 386 15.13 11.23 8.97
N ILE A 387 15.55 12.22 9.76
CA ILE A 387 16.38 13.34 9.30
C ILE A 387 17.74 12.83 8.81
N HIS A 388 18.32 11.83 9.48
CA HIS A 388 19.52 11.14 9.01
C HIS A 388 19.26 10.43 7.68
N CYS A 389 18.18 9.65 7.57
CA CYS A 389 17.84 8.96 6.32
C CYS A 389 17.57 9.90 5.13
N LEU A 390 17.07 11.12 5.35
CA LEU A 390 16.92 12.14 4.30
C LEU A 390 18.25 12.62 3.71
N GLN A 391 19.38 12.28 4.34
CA GLN A 391 20.73 12.62 3.89
C GLN A 391 21.49 11.40 3.31
N ASP A 392 20.87 10.23 3.27
CA ASP A 392 21.50 9.00 2.79
C ASP A 392 21.96 9.12 1.32
N GLU A 393 23.05 8.43 0.98
CA GLU A 393 23.56 8.37 -0.40
C GLU A 393 22.54 7.75 -1.39
N ASP A 394 21.76 6.78 -0.91
CA ASP A 394 20.78 6.04 -1.69
C ASP A 394 19.45 6.79 -1.74
N SER A 395 19.00 7.09 -2.95
CA SER A 395 17.77 7.86 -3.13
C SER A 395 16.51 7.17 -2.61
N GLN A 396 16.52 5.84 -2.47
CA GLN A 396 15.36 5.12 -1.96
C GLN A 396 15.26 5.18 -0.44
N VAL A 397 16.39 5.21 0.28
CA VAL A 397 16.39 5.55 1.71
C VAL A 397 15.83 6.95 1.90
N ARG A 398 16.30 7.93 1.11
CA ARG A 398 15.83 9.32 1.21
C ARG A 398 14.33 9.48 0.95
N PHE A 399 13.81 8.87 -0.11
CA PHE A 399 12.38 9.02 -0.41
C PHE A 399 11.50 8.23 0.57
N MET A 400 11.97 7.08 1.09
CA MET A 400 11.29 6.36 2.17
C MET A 400 11.22 7.22 3.43
N ALA A 401 12.30 7.94 3.77
CA ALA A 401 12.30 8.85 4.91
C ALA A 401 11.24 9.95 4.78
N GLY A 402 11.13 10.58 3.59
CA GLY A 402 10.07 11.56 3.32
C GLY A 402 8.67 10.97 3.48
N LEU A 403 8.45 9.74 2.98
CA LEU A 403 7.17 9.05 3.13
C LEU A 403 6.84 8.69 4.58
N SER A 404 7.83 8.23 5.35
CA SER A 404 7.71 7.94 6.78
C SER A 404 7.41 9.18 7.60
N ILE A 405 7.98 10.34 7.25
CA ILE A 405 7.65 11.62 7.89
C ILE A 405 6.18 11.99 7.65
N CYS A 406 5.60 11.68 6.49
CA CYS A 406 4.17 11.89 6.23
C CYS A 406 3.29 11.14 7.25
N ARG A 407 3.72 9.94 7.69
CA ARG A 407 2.98 9.15 8.69
C ARG A 407 3.03 9.75 10.08
N ILE A 408 4.15 10.38 10.44
CA ILE A 408 4.30 11.09 11.72
C ILE A 408 3.48 12.38 11.71
N GLY A 409 3.54 13.16 10.61
CA GLY A 409 2.78 14.39 10.45
C GLY A 409 3.34 15.55 11.27
N ALA A 410 2.47 16.41 11.82
CA ALA A 410 2.86 17.63 12.55
C ALA A 410 3.99 17.49 13.59
N PRO A 411 4.09 16.41 14.38
CA PRO A 411 5.19 16.21 15.32
C PRO A 411 6.59 16.11 14.68
N ALA A 412 6.69 15.93 13.36
CA ALA A 412 7.95 15.89 12.61
C ALA A 412 8.44 17.28 12.15
N GLU A 413 7.96 18.37 12.75
CA GLU A 413 8.35 19.75 12.39
C GLU A 413 9.87 19.98 12.39
N SER A 414 10.63 19.30 13.25
CA SER A 414 12.10 19.41 13.26
C SER A 414 12.76 18.92 11.96
N ALA A 415 12.05 18.16 11.11
CA ALA A 415 12.55 17.71 9.81
C ALA A 415 12.43 18.77 8.70
N VAL A 416 11.68 19.87 8.92
CA VAL A 416 11.43 20.92 7.90
C VAL A 416 12.71 21.45 7.24
N PRO A 417 13.82 21.76 7.95
CA PRO A 417 15.06 22.21 7.32
C PRO A 417 15.63 21.18 6.33
N GLN A 418 15.63 19.90 6.68
CA GLN A 418 16.16 18.84 5.82
C GLN A 418 15.22 18.53 4.65
N LEU A 419 13.90 18.61 4.86
CA LEU A 419 12.91 18.49 3.80
C LEU A 419 13.06 19.60 2.73
N ARG A 420 13.43 20.83 3.13
CA ARG A 420 13.74 21.92 2.18
C ARG A 420 14.92 21.57 1.26
N ILE A 421 15.90 20.83 1.76
CA ILE A 421 17.01 20.34 0.94
C ILE A 421 16.51 19.21 0.02
N ALA A 422 15.71 18.29 0.55
CA ALA A 422 15.14 17.16 -0.21
C ALA A 422 14.21 17.62 -1.36
N LEU A 423 13.56 18.78 -1.25
CA LEU A 423 12.82 19.42 -2.35
C LEU A 423 13.69 19.73 -3.59
N GLN A 424 15.01 19.82 -3.42
CA GLN A 424 15.98 20.08 -4.50
C GLN A 424 16.72 18.81 -4.92
N ASP A 425 16.31 17.63 -4.47
CA ASP A 425 16.98 16.37 -4.79
C ASP A 425 16.93 16.05 -6.30
N LYS A 426 17.98 15.40 -6.81
CA LYS A 426 18.03 14.92 -8.20
C LYS A 426 16.93 13.91 -8.51
N ASN A 427 16.56 13.07 -7.54
CA ASN A 427 15.52 12.06 -7.68
C ASN A 427 14.13 12.69 -7.49
N ARG A 428 13.28 12.53 -8.50
CA ARG A 428 11.92 13.09 -8.53
C ARG A 428 11.01 12.60 -7.38
N TYR A 429 11.18 11.37 -6.92
CA TYR A 429 10.37 10.80 -5.83
C TYR A 429 10.79 11.35 -4.47
N VAL A 430 12.08 11.63 -4.27
CA VAL A 430 12.55 12.35 -3.07
C VAL A 430 11.90 13.74 -3.01
N ARG A 431 11.90 14.48 -4.12
CA ARG A 431 11.22 15.79 -4.18
C ARG A 431 9.72 15.69 -3.89
N ALA A 432 9.04 14.73 -4.53
CA ALA A 432 7.61 14.53 -4.35
C ALA A 432 7.24 14.19 -2.89
N HIS A 433 7.96 13.26 -2.26
CA HIS A 433 7.71 12.89 -0.87
C HIS A 433 8.15 13.98 0.11
N ALA A 434 9.15 14.80 -0.22
CA ALA A 434 9.48 15.96 0.60
C ALA A 434 8.36 17.01 0.59
N ALA A 435 7.75 17.28 -0.57
CA ALA A 435 6.60 18.18 -0.69
C ALA A 435 5.38 17.65 0.09
N GLU A 436 5.07 16.36 -0.05
CA GLU A 436 4.01 15.73 0.73
C GLU A 436 4.30 15.73 2.24
N ALA A 437 5.53 15.45 2.66
CA ALA A 437 5.91 15.49 4.08
C ALA A 437 5.68 16.88 4.68
N LEU A 438 6.05 17.94 3.98
CA LEU A 438 5.77 19.32 4.40
C LEU A 438 4.26 19.59 4.50
N ARG A 439 3.47 19.08 3.55
CA ARG A 439 2.00 19.18 3.58
C ARG A 439 1.39 18.47 4.80
N TYR A 440 1.85 17.26 5.13
CA TYR A 440 1.36 16.49 6.27
C TYR A 440 1.88 16.99 7.62
N ILE A 441 3.06 17.61 7.67
CA ILE A 441 3.52 18.36 8.84
C ILE A 441 2.57 19.55 9.07
N GLY A 442 2.26 20.31 8.02
CA GLY A 442 1.16 21.29 8.02
C GLY A 442 1.34 22.47 8.98
N THR A 443 2.49 22.60 9.64
CA THR A 443 2.82 23.76 10.49
C THR A 443 3.07 24.99 9.63
N GLU A 444 3.05 26.18 10.23
CA GLU A 444 3.30 27.43 9.50
C GLU A 444 4.64 27.39 8.76
N GLN A 445 5.68 26.87 9.41
CA GLN A 445 7.01 26.75 8.83
C GLN A 445 7.03 25.78 7.64
N ALA A 446 6.36 24.63 7.76
CA ALA A 446 6.28 23.64 6.70
C ALA A 446 5.48 24.15 5.50
N ASN A 447 4.32 24.77 5.74
CA ASN A 447 3.50 25.38 4.69
C ASN A 447 4.24 26.50 3.97
N LYS A 448 4.96 27.36 4.70
CA LYS A 448 5.79 28.42 4.10
C LYS A 448 6.87 27.81 3.21
N ALA A 449 7.56 26.76 3.66
CA ALA A 449 8.57 26.07 2.86
C ALA A 449 7.99 25.47 1.58
N LEU A 450 6.83 24.81 1.66
CA LEU A 450 6.13 24.24 0.52
C LEU A 450 5.68 25.32 -0.47
N ILE A 451 5.07 26.41 0.02
CA ILE A 451 4.61 27.53 -0.80
C ILE A 451 5.78 28.21 -1.52
N THR A 452 6.90 28.45 -0.83
CA THR A 452 8.12 29.00 -1.47
C THR A 452 8.59 28.10 -2.61
N PHE A 453 8.66 26.78 -2.38
CA PHE A 453 9.04 25.84 -3.44
C PHE A 453 8.08 25.85 -4.63
N LEU A 454 6.77 25.99 -4.41
CA LEU A 454 5.79 26.10 -5.49
C LEU A 454 5.97 27.40 -6.29
N PHE A 455 6.28 28.52 -5.64
CA PHE A 455 6.57 29.78 -6.35
C PHE A 455 7.88 29.75 -7.14
N ASP A 456 8.89 29.03 -6.65
CA ASP A 456 10.17 28.86 -7.35
C ASP A 456 10.09 27.83 -8.48
N SER A 457 9.15 26.88 -8.40
CA SER A 457 8.92 25.86 -9.42
C SER A 457 8.32 26.50 -10.67
N ARG A 458 8.88 26.22 -11.85
CA ARG A 458 8.42 26.84 -13.11
C ARG A 458 6.96 26.49 -13.42
N TRP A 459 6.06 27.48 -13.41
CA TRP A 459 4.62 27.33 -13.67
C TRP A 459 4.30 27.07 -15.15
N CYS A 460 5.20 27.47 -16.05
CA CYS A 460 5.05 27.27 -17.48
C CYS A 460 6.36 26.75 -18.10
N PRO A 461 6.50 25.42 -18.34
CA PRO A 461 7.70 24.87 -18.97
C PRO A 461 7.85 25.30 -20.44
N THR A 462 6.77 25.78 -21.06
CA THR A 462 6.66 26.12 -22.49
C THR A 462 6.81 27.61 -22.81
N THR A 463 6.77 28.51 -21.81
CA THR A 463 7.08 29.94 -22.05
C THR A 463 8.53 30.06 -22.46
N THR A 464 8.72 30.19 -23.77
CA THR A 464 10.00 30.49 -24.40
C THR A 464 9.82 31.80 -25.17
N PRO A 465 10.91 32.49 -25.54
CA PRO A 465 10.82 33.62 -26.47
C PRO A 465 10.10 33.27 -27.79
N ALA A 466 10.10 32.00 -28.19
CA ALA A 466 9.42 31.49 -29.38
C ALA A 466 7.94 31.13 -29.16
N ASN A 467 7.50 30.99 -27.90
CA ASN A 467 6.11 30.71 -27.54
C ASN A 467 5.75 31.49 -26.25
N PRO A 468 5.55 32.82 -26.35
CA PRO A 468 5.36 33.69 -25.19
C PRO A 468 3.98 33.53 -24.54
N PHE A 469 3.01 32.96 -25.25
CA PHE A 469 1.64 32.75 -24.78
C PHE A 469 1.24 31.29 -25.02
N TYR A 470 0.67 30.63 -24.01
CA TYR A 470 0.01 29.34 -24.19
C TYR A 470 -1.13 29.52 -25.22
N PRO A 471 -1.34 28.60 -26.19
CA PRO A 471 -2.43 28.71 -27.17
C PRO A 471 -3.81 28.75 -26.50
#